data_AF-A0A4Y2KVR3-F1
#
_entry.id   AF-A0A4Y2KVR3-F1
#
_cell.length_a   1.000
_cell.length_b   1.000
_cell.length_c   1.000
_cell.angle_alpha   90.00
_cell.angle_beta   90.00
_cell.angle_gamma   90.00
#
_symmetry.space_group_name_H-M   'P 1'
#
loop_
_entity.id
_entity.type
_entity.pdbx_description
1 polymer ?
#
loop_
_entity_poly.entity_id
_entity_poly.type
_entity_poly.pdbx_seq_one_letter_code
_entity_poly.pdbx_strand_id
1 'polypeptide(L)'
;MPSTIVNHSKEIGAFSNFPPKKEYNSFMSHQELYQYVTEYAKSKELLNHIKFNTDVKGVKRSEDYEKTGKWTVRVQDRITKETTTDVYDGVLVCVGHLNRPKIPYYPGQHLFKRKLIHTHSLKGVEPYRNKKVVVVGMGCSGLDAAVETSKVAKRLTYFRFETTPGLFMVGPRNFETCIDDDGNT
;
A
#
# COMPACT_ATOMS: atom_id res chain seq x y z
N MET A 1 1.81 2.46 -7.71
CA MET A 1 2.01 3.16 -9.01
C MET A 1 1.58 2.20 -10.12
N PRO A 2 1.23 2.65 -11.33
CA PRO A 2 0.84 1.75 -12.43
C PRO A 2 1.93 0.74 -12.81
N SER A 3 3.18 1.02 -12.43
CA SER A 3 4.38 0.20 -12.65
C SER A 3 4.75 -0.69 -11.48
N THR A 4 3.91 -0.77 -10.43
CA THR A 4 4.22 -1.61 -9.26
C THR A 4 4.30 -3.09 -9.64
N ILE A 5 5.42 -3.70 -9.27
CA ILE A 5 5.71 -5.13 -9.39
C ILE A 5 5.87 -5.70 -7.98
N VAL A 6 5.40 -6.92 -7.77
CA VAL A 6 5.52 -7.62 -6.51
C VAL A 6 6.99 -7.95 -6.22
N ASN A 7 7.44 -7.73 -4.99
CA ASN A 7 8.85 -7.89 -4.60
C ASN A 7 9.22 -9.33 -4.16
N HIS A 8 8.33 -10.29 -4.31
CA HIS A 8 8.57 -11.71 -4.06
C HIS A 8 8.27 -12.53 -5.32
N SER A 9 8.97 -13.66 -5.44
CA SER A 9 8.75 -14.60 -6.54
C SER A 9 7.35 -15.18 -6.49
N LYS A 10 6.73 -15.40 -7.66
CA LYS A 10 5.43 -16.05 -7.82
C LYS A 10 5.36 -17.43 -7.16
N GLU A 11 6.49 -18.14 -7.11
CA GLU A 11 6.58 -19.48 -6.48
C GLU A 11 6.55 -19.41 -4.95
N ILE A 12 6.93 -18.27 -4.36
CA ILE A 12 6.93 -18.05 -2.90
C ILE A 12 5.61 -17.39 -2.45
N GLY A 13 5.04 -16.53 -3.29
CA GLY A 13 3.80 -15.80 -3.00
C GLY A 13 2.50 -16.53 -3.32
N ALA A 14 2.59 -17.74 -3.88
CA ALA A 14 1.43 -18.51 -4.28
C ALA A 14 0.59 -19.00 -3.08
N PHE A 15 -0.72 -19.11 -3.28
CA PHE A 15 -1.54 -19.98 -2.45
C PHE A 15 -1.07 -21.44 -2.59
N SER A 16 -0.98 -22.13 -1.46
CA SER A 16 -0.35 -23.46 -1.36
C SER A 16 -0.93 -24.52 -2.29
N ASN A 17 -2.20 -24.41 -2.67
CA ASN A 17 -2.92 -25.35 -3.52
C ASN A 17 -3.38 -24.74 -4.86
N PHE A 18 -2.82 -23.59 -5.25
CA PHE A 18 -3.21 -22.90 -6.48
C PHE A 18 -2.00 -22.18 -7.08
N PRO A 19 -1.14 -22.87 -7.85
CA PRO A 19 0.04 -22.26 -8.44
C PRO A 19 -0.34 -21.18 -9.47
N PRO A 20 0.43 -20.08 -9.59
CA PRO A 20 0.26 -19.10 -10.66
C PRO A 20 0.54 -19.72 -12.03
N LYS A 21 -0.02 -19.13 -13.08
CA LYS A 21 0.21 -19.55 -14.47
C LYS A 21 1.70 -19.53 -14.82
N LYS A 22 2.13 -20.48 -15.65
CA LYS A 22 3.54 -20.60 -16.06
C LYS A 22 4.00 -19.35 -16.81
N GLU A 23 3.10 -18.74 -17.57
CA GLU A 23 3.31 -17.58 -18.43
C GLU A 23 3.50 -16.26 -17.64
N TYR A 24 3.05 -16.20 -16.39
CA TYR A 24 3.25 -15.00 -15.56
C TYR A 24 4.73 -14.80 -15.25
N ASN A 25 5.13 -13.53 -15.11
CA ASN A 25 6.48 -13.16 -14.73
C ASN A 25 6.87 -13.74 -13.36
N SER A 26 8.15 -14.09 -13.17
CA SER A 26 8.65 -14.55 -11.87
C SER A 26 8.34 -13.55 -10.75
N PHE A 27 8.42 -12.25 -11.04
CA PHE A 27 7.92 -11.19 -10.20
C PHE A 27 6.69 -10.57 -10.88
N MET A 28 5.51 -10.93 -10.40
CA MET A 28 4.25 -10.54 -11.04
C MET A 28 4.05 -9.02 -10.97
N SER A 29 3.59 -8.44 -12.07
CA SER A 29 3.01 -7.10 -12.07
C SER A 29 1.76 -7.05 -11.19
N HIS A 30 1.34 -5.87 -10.76
CA HIS A 30 0.09 -5.72 -10.00
C HIS A 30 -1.14 -6.23 -10.78
N GLN A 31 -1.10 -6.23 -12.12
CA GLN A 31 -2.18 -6.73 -12.98
C GLN A 31 -2.22 -8.27 -12.98
N GLU A 32 -1.06 -8.92 -13.13
CA GLU A 32 -0.94 -10.37 -13.06
C GLU A 32 -1.36 -10.89 -11.67
N LEU A 33 -0.92 -10.23 -10.59
CA LEU A 33 -1.34 -10.58 -9.24
C LEU A 33 -2.86 -10.44 -9.05
N TYR A 34 -3.46 -9.35 -9.55
CA TYR A 34 -4.91 -9.16 -9.50
C TYR A 34 -5.66 -10.26 -10.24
N GLN A 35 -5.19 -10.63 -11.44
CA GLN A 35 -5.76 -11.72 -12.22
C GLN A 35 -5.64 -13.05 -11.49
N TYR A 36 -4.46 -13.37 -10.96
CA TYR A 36 -4.22 -14.58 -10.16
C TYR A 36 -5.19 -14.72 -8.97
N VAL A 37 -5.35 -13.67 -8.16
CA VAL A 37 -6.27 -13.68 -7.01
C VAL A 37 -7.73 -13.79 -7.47
N THR A 38 -8.09 -13.14 -8.57
CA THR A 38 -9.44 -13.21 -9.14
C THR A 38 -9.76 -14.61 -9.67
N GLU A 39 -8.79 -15.25 -10.34
CA GLU A 39 -8.91 -16.63 -10.83
C GLU A 39 -9.07 -17.61 -9.67
N TYR A 40 -8.29 -17.45 -8.60
CA TYR A 40 -8.44 -18.24 -7.38
C TYR A 40 -9.86 -18.10 -6.81
N ALA A 41 -10.34 -16.86 -6.63
CA ALA A 41 -11.66 -16.59 -6.08
C ALA A 41 -12.79 -17.20 -6.93
N LYS A 42 -12.67 -17.15 -8.26
CA LYS A 42 -13.61 -17.79 -9.19
C LYS A 42 -13.57 -19.32 -9.10
N SER A 43 -12.37 -19.91 -9.07
CA SER A 43 -12.19 -21.37 -9.02
C SER A 43 -12.75 -22.02 -7.76
N LYS A 44 -12.89 -21.24 -6.69
CA LYS A 44 -13.42 -21.66 -5.39
C LYS A 44 -14.80 -21.06 -5.09
N GLU A 45 -15.44 -20.45 -6.09
CA GLU A 45 -16.76 -19.83 -6.00
C GLU A 45 -16.93 -18.80 -4.87
N LEU A 46 -15.82 -18.21 -4.39
CA LEU A 46 -15.81 -17.31 -3.24
C LEU A 46 -16.56 -16.00 -3.49
N LEU A 47 -16.70 -15.61 -4.76
CA LEU A 47 -17.40 -14.39 -5.15
C LEU A 47 -18.88 -14.40 -4.73
N ASN A 48 -19.50 -15.58 -4.61
CA ASN A 48 -20.89 -15.72 -4.16
C ASN A 48 -21.08 -15.33 -2.69
N HIS A 49 -20.00 -15.32 -1.91
CA HIS A 49 -20.01 -14.97 -0.49
C HIS A 49 -19.56 -13.52 -0.22
N ILE A 50 -19.26 -12.74 -1.26
CA ILE A 50 -18.76 -11.37 -1.13
C ILE A 50 -19.85 -10.38 -1.54
N LYS A 51 -20.24 -9.52 -0.58
CA LYS A 51 -21.07 -8.35 -0.85
C LYS A 51 -20.17 -7.14 -1.12
N PHE A 52 -20.04 -6.75 -2.40
CA PHE A 52 -19.32 -5.54 -2.79
C PHE A 52 -20.13 -4.28 -2.47
N ASN A 53 -19.49 -3.12 -2.49
CA ASN A 53 -20.11 -1.83 -2.15
C ASN A 53 -20.70 -1.77 -0.74
N THR A 54 -20.20 -2.58 0.19
CA THR A 54 -20.67 -2.64 1.58
C THR A 54 -19.54 -2.23 2.53
N ASP A 55 -19.72 -1.11 3.22
CA ASP A 55 -18.78 -0.63 4.23
C ASP A 55 -19.13 -1.21 5.61
N VAL A 56 -18.20 -1.91 6.25
CA VAL A 56 -18.34 -2.27 7.67
C VAL A 56 -18.12 -1.03 8.53
N LYS A 57 -19.16 -0.56 9.22
CA LYS A 57 -19.13 0.65 10.06
C LYS A 57 -18.87 0.36 11.53
N GLY A 58 -19.01 -0.89 11.96
CA GLY A 58 -18.72 -1.27 13.34
C GLY A 58 -18.88 -2.77 13.56
N VAL A 59 -18.05 -3.29 14.45
CA VAL A 59 -18.10 -4.66 14.95
C VAL A 59 -18.07 -4.56 16.47
N LYS A 60 -19.05 -5.18 17.14
CA LYS A 60 -19.18 -5.18 18.59
C LYS A 60 -19.55 -6.58 19.07
N ARG A 61 -19.21 -6.91 20.30
CA ARG A 61 -19.78 -8.08 20.99
C ARG A 61 -21.31 -7.92 21.05
N SER A 62 -22.06 -9.00 20.84
CA SER A 62 -23.50 -9.02 21.07
C SER A 62 -23.81 -8.78 22.55
N GLU A 63 -25.05 -8.44 22.86
CA GLU A 63 -25.48 -8.21 24.25
C GLU A 63 -25.33 -9.47 25.12
N ASP A 64 -25.49 -10.64 24.53
CA ASP A 64 -25.39 -11.96 25.17
C ASP A 64 -24.04 -12.66 24.91
N TYR A 65 -23.01 -11.90 24.51
CA TYR A 65 -21.71 -12.44 24.09
C TYR A 65 -21.09 -13.43 25.09
N GLU A 66 -21.18 -13.15 26.39
CA GLU A 66 -20.59 -14.04 27.40
C GLU A 66 -21.24 -15.44 27.42
N LYS A 67 -22.43 -15.60 26.84
CA LYS A 67 -23.11 -16.88 26.65
C LYS A 67 -22.92 -17.45 25.25
N THR A 68 -22.90 -16.60 24.22
CA THR A 68 -22.99 -17.03 22.81
C THR A 68 -21.71 -16.87 22.01
N GLY A 69 -20.80 -15.97 22.42
CA GLY A 69 -19.60 -15.59 21.69
C GLY A 69 -19.84 -14.80 20.41
N LYS A 70 -21.08 -14.32 20.16
CA LYS A 70 -21.49 -13.76 18.87
C LYS A 70 -21.20 -12.27 18.70
N TRP A 71 -21.00 -11.84 17.47
CA TRP A 71 -20.66 -10.46 17.13
C TRP A 71 -21.78 -9.78 16.37
N THR A 72 -22.11 -8.57 16.77
CA THR A 72 -22.99 -7.68 16.05
C THR A 72 -22.17 -6.85 15.06
N VAL A 73 -22.47 -6.97 13.76
CA VAL A 73 -21.78 -6.27 12.68
C VAL A 73 -22.74 -5.32 12.00
N ARG A 74 -22.37 -4.03 11.99
CA ARG A 74 -23.13 -2.98 11.30
C ARG A 74 -22.45 -2.64 9.98
N VAL A 75 -23.21 -2.69 8.90
CA VAL A 75 -22.74 -2.39 7.55
C VAL A 75 -23.58 -1.30 6.90
N GLN A 76 -22.99 -0.58 5.94
CA GLN A 76 -23.69 0.42 5.13
C GLN A 76 -23.46 0.13 3.65
N ASP A 77 -24.53 0.10 2.86
CA ASP A 77 -24.44 0.06 1.41
C ASP A 77 -23.96 1.42 0.87
N ARG A 78 -22.94 1.42 0.03
CA ARG A 78 -22.31 2.64 -0.50
C ARG A 78 -23.17 3.35 -1.54
N ILE A 79 -24.09 2.64 -2.20
CA ILE A 79 -24.98 3.14 -3.25
C ILE A 79 -26.27 3.66 -2.60
N THR A 80 -27.02 2.80 -1.87
CA THR A 80 -28.32 3.16 -1.29
C THR A 80 -28.19 3.98 0.00
N LYS A 81 -27.01 3.94 0.65
CA LYS A 81 -26.72 4.53 1.98
C LYS A 81 -27.46 3.87 3.15
N GLU A 82 -28.22 2.80 2.87
CA GLU A 82 -28.92 2.02 3.88
C GLU A 82 -27.92 1.35 4.83
N THR A 83 -28.30 1.27 6.11
CA THR A 83 -27.47 0.65 7.16
C THR A 83 -28.23 -0.52 7.76
N THR A 84 -27.62 -1.70 7.73
CA THR A 84 -28.16 -2.92 8.35
C THR A 84 -27.23 -3.41 9.45
N THR A 85 -27.77 -4.22 10.34
CA THR A 85 -27.02 -4.83 11.45
C THR A 85 -27.43 -6.28 11.58
N ASP A 86 -26.44 -7.16 11.56
CA ASP A 86 -26.63 -8.62 11.63
C ASP A 86 -25.72 -9.21 12.71
N VAL A 87 -26.05 -10.42 13.18
CA VAL A 87 -25.28 -11.15 14.20
C VAL A 87 -24.58 -12.35 13.56
N TYR A 88 -23.28 -12.51 13.86
CA TYR A 88 -22.43 -13.57 13.32
C TYR A 88 -21.73 -14.34 14.45
N ASP A 89 -21.46 -15.63 14.24
CA ASP A 89 -20.77 -16.46 15.24
C ASP A 89 -19.28 -16.10 15.39
N GLY A 90 -18.70 -15.44 14.40
CA GLY A 90 -17.30 -14.99 14.43
C GLY A 90 -17.02 -13.92 13.38
N VAL A 91 -15.92 -13.20 13.56
CA VAL A 91 -15.48 -12.12 12.65
C VAL A 91 -13.98 -12.26 12.37
N LEU A 92 -13.62 -12.34 11.09
CA LEU A 92 -12.25 -12.28 10.62
C LEU A 92 -11.97 -10.89 10.01
N VAL A 93 -10.97 -10.19 10.53
CA VAL A 93 -10.65 -8.82 10.11
C VAL A 93 -9.54 -8.84 9.05
N CYS A 94 -9.93 -8.59 7.79
CA CYS A 94 -9.03 -8.66 6.63
C CYS A 94 -8.85 -7.31 5.90
N VAL A 95 -8.80 -6.19 6.64
CA VAL A 95 -8.83 -4.82 6.07
C VAL A 95 -7.49 -4.32 5.51
N GLY A 96 -6.40 -5.04 5.76
CA GLY A 96 -5.03 -4.62 5.44
C GLY A 96 -4.55 -3.42 6.28
N HIS A 97 -3.24 -3.17 6.28
CA HIS A 97 -2.62 -2.12 7.12
C HIS A 97 -1.98 -0.96 6.33
N LEU A 98 -1.87 -1.08 5.01
CA LEU A 98 -1.19 -0.09 4.13
C LEU A 98 -2.15 0.94 3.50
N ASN A 99 -3.36 1.08 4.03
CA ASN A 99 -4.43 1.91 3.45
C ASN A 99 -4.48 3.35 3.98
N ARG A 100 -3.88 3.65 5.14
CA ARG A 100 -3.85 4.99 5.74
C ARG A 100 -2.43 5.56 5.68
N PRO A 101 -2.18 6.63 4.90
CA PRO A 101 -0.85 7.21 4.80
C PRO A 101 -0.44 7.88 6.12
N LYS A 102 0.76 7.59 6.59
CA LYS A 102 1.38 8.30 7.73
C LYS A 102 2.24 9.43 7.18
N ILE A 103 1.75 10.66 7.26
CA ILE A 103 2.47 11.84 6.80
C ILE A 103 3.12 12.51 8.03
N PRO A 104 4.45 12.46 8.17
CA PRO A 104 5.12 13.17 9.25
C PRO A 104 5.01 14.69 9.07
N TYR A 105 5.05 15.42 10.18
CA TYR A 105 5.22 16.87 10.19
C TYR A 105 6.69 17.20 10.44
N TYR A 106 7.29 18.03 9.61
CA TYR A 106 8.66 18.50 9.78
C TYR A 106 8.71 19.93 10.33
N PRO A 107 9.67 20.28 11.21
CA PRO A 107 9.93 21.66 11.58
C PRO A 107 10.07 22.55 10.34
N GLY A 108 9.37 23.69 10.31
CA GLY A 108 9.39 24.59 9.15
C GLY A 108 8.61 24.10 7.92
N GLN A 109 7.91 22.96 7.96
CA GLN A 109 7.16 22.43 6.80
C GLN A 109 6.16 23.43 6.21
N HIS A 110 5.58 24.30 7.03
CA HIS A 110 4.66 25.36 6.60
C HIS A 110 5.31 26.44 5.72
N LEU A 111 6.64 26.56 5.75
CA LEU A 111 7.43 27.43 4.89
C LEU A 111 7.54 26.86 3.47
N PHE A 112 7.42 25.54 3.31
CA PHE A 112 7.46 24.90 2.00
C PHE A 112 6.14 25.16 1.23
N LYS A 113 6.19 26.06 0.25
CA LYS A 113 5.03 26.47 -0.56
C LYS A 113 4.77 25.60 -1.80
N ARG A 114 5.51 24.50 -1.95
CA ARG A 114 5.37 23.58 -3.10
C ARG A 114 4.60 22.34 -2.70
N LYS A 115 4.34 21.47 -3.68
CA LYS A 115 3.52 20.27 -3.49
C LYS A 115 4.24 19.25 -2.60
N LEU A 116 3.59 18.85 -1.51
CA LEU A 116 3.98 17.75 -0.64
C LEU A 116 2.91 16.65 -0.75
N ILE A 117 3.33 15.42 -1.04
CA ILE A 117 2.42 14.26 -1.09
C ILE A 117 3.06 13.03 -0.46
N HIS A 118 2.23 12.11 0.02
CA HIS A 118 2.66 10.75 0.38
C HIS A 118 2.69 9.85 -0.86
N THR A 119 3.57 8.84 -0.89
CA THR A 119 3.69 7.87 -2.02
C THR A 119 2.38 7.13 -2.31
N HIS A 120 1.52 6.97 -1.31
CA HIS A 120 0.14 6.46 -1.47
C HIS A 120 -0.65 7.22 -2.56
N SER A 121 -0.43 8.52 -2.69
CA SER A 121 -1.08 9.40 -3.66
C SER A 121 -0.31 9.56 -4.98
N LEU A 122 0.86 8.90 -5.12
CA LEU A 122 1.65 8.93 -6.36
C LEU A 122 1.06 7.92 -7.36
N LYS A 123 0.34 8.43 -8.36
CA LYS A 123 -0.33 7.61 -9.39
C LYS A 123 0.33 7.69 -10.78
N GLY A 124 1.34 8.52 -10.94
CA GLY A 124 2.11 8.68 -12.18
C GLY A 124 3.17 9.76 -12.03
N VAL A 125 4.19 9.71 -12.88
CA VAL A 125 5.37 10.58 -12.76
C VAL A 125 5.34 11.80 -13.67
N GLU A 126 4.50 11.82 -14.72
CA GLU A 126 4.42 12.94 -15.67
C GLU A 126 4.23 14.32 -15.05
N PRO A 127 3.42 14.49 -13.97
CA PRO A 127 3.30 15.79 -13.29
C PRO A 127 4.62 16.32 -12.70
N TYR A 128 5.67 15.52 -12.63
CA TYR A 128 7.00 15.85 -12.09
C TYR A 128 8.06 16.04 -13.16
N ARG A 129 7.70 15.97 -14.45
CA ARG A 129 8.61 16.21 -15.56
C ARG A 129 9.32 17.56 -15.42
N ASN A 130 10.64 17.56 -15.59
CA ASN A 130 11.52 18.72 -15.47
C ASN A 130 11.45 19.47 -14.12
N LYS A 131 10.89 18.85 -13.05
CA LYS A 131 10.86 19.42 -11.70
C LYS A 131 12.06 18.96 -10.87
N LYS A 132 12.36 19.72 -9.81
CA LYS A 132 13.23 19.25 -8.72
C LYS A 132 12.35 18.51 -7.71
N VAL A 133 12.66 17.25 -7.44
CA VAL A 133 11.86 16.38 -6.57
C VAL A 133 12.73 15.87 -5.43
N VAL A 134 12.19 15.90 -4.23
CA VAL A 134 12.78 15.23 -3.06
C VAL A 134 11.86 14.07 -2.70
N VAL A 135 12.43 12.87 -2.57
CA VAL A 135 11.72 11.69 -2.06
C VAL A 135 12.28 11.37 -0.68
N VAL A 136 11.41 11.25 0.31
CA VAL A 136 11.79 11.01 1.71
C VAL A 136 11.33 9.62 2.13
N GLY A 137 12.26 8.83 2.68
CA GLY A 137 12.01 7.50 3.22
C GLY A 137 12.54 6.37 2.34
N MET A 138 13.31 5.45 2.95
CA MET A 138 13.97 4.32 2.29
C MET A 138 13.20 2.99 2.34
N GLY A 139 11.87 3.05 2.33
CA GLY A 139 11.04 1.86 2.09
C GLY A 139 10.95 1.53 0.61
N CYS A 140 10.46 0.33 0.27
CA CYS A 140 10.25 -0.11 -1.12
C CYS A 140 9.47 0.94 -1.95
N SER A 141 8.39 1.50 -1.38
CA SER A 141 7.59 2.54 -2.04
C SER A 141 8.38 3.82 -2.34
N GLY A 142 9.31 4.21 -1.45
CA GLY A 142 10.15 5.39 -1.65
C GLY A 142 11.19 5.16 -2.73
N LEU A 143 11.77 3.96 -2.76
CA LEU A 143 12.75 3.57 -3.77
C LEU A 143 12.12 3.54 -5.16
N ASP A 144 10.99 2.87 -5.31
CA ASP A 144 10.24 2.82 -6.57
C ASP A 144 9.85 4.24 -7.03
N ALA A 145 9.34 5.07 -6.11
CA ALA A 145 8.98 6.45 -6.42
C ALA A 145 10.20 7.27 -6.88
N ALA A 146 11.35 7.09 -6.24
CA ALA A 146 12.59 7.76 -6.61
C ALA A 146 13.08 7.31 -8.00
N VAL A 147 13.17 6.00 -8.23
CA VAL A 147 13.61 5.44 -9.51
C VAL A 147 12.68 5.86 -10.64
N GLU A 148 11.37 5.73 -10.47
CA GLU A 148 10.41 6.11 -11.52
C GLU A 148 10.42 7.61 -11.80
N THR A 149 10.44 8.45 -10.75
CA THR A 149 10.38 9.90 -10.92
C THR A 149 11.68 10.45 -11.50
N SER A 150 12.82 9.81 -11.23
CA SER A 150 14.13 10.21 -11.78
C SER A 150 14.18 10.18 -13.31
N LYS A 151 13.34 9.35 -13.95
CA LYS A 151 13.23 9.23 -15.42
C LYS A 151 12.70 10.50 -16.09
N VAL A 152 11.98 11.34 -15.35
CA VAL A 152 11.33 12.55 -15.90
C VAL A 152 11.73 13.83 -15.17
N ALA A 153 12.17 13.75 -13.92
CA ALA A 153 12.56 14.90 -13.13
C ALA A 153 13.84 15.57 -13.65
N LYS A 154 13.96 16.89 -13.45
CA LYS A 154 15.20 17.62 -13.74
C LYS A 154 16.31 17.26 -12.75
N ARG A 155 15.95 17.06 -11.49
CA ARG A 155 16.85 16.60 -10.42
C ARG A 155 16.03 15.86 -9.38
N LEU A 156 16.56 14.74 -8.90
CA LEU A 156 15.96 13.96 -7.82
C LEU A 156 16.95 13.84 -6.67
N THR A 157 16.50 14.23 -5.47
CA THR A 157 17.22 13.99 -4.23
C THR A 157 16.48 12.91 -3.45
N TYR A 158 17.19 11.86 -3.06
CA TYR A 158 16.62 10.79 -2.26
C TYR A 158 17.18 10.84 -0.85
N PHE A 159 16.28 11.00 0.12
CA PHE A 159 16.63 11.34 1.49
C PHE A 159 16.17 10.26 2.47
N ARG A 160 17.05 9.92 3.42
CA ARG A 160 16.81 8.97 4.51
C ARG A 160 17.14 9.65 5.83
N PHE A 161 16.30 9.45 6.84
CA PHE A 161 16.69 9.71 8.22
C PHE A 161 17.63 8.61 8.70
N GLU A 162 18.79 8.99 9.25
CA GLU A 162 19.70 8.03 9.85
C GLU A 162 19.09 7.47 11.14
N THR A 163 18.80 6.18 11.15
CA THR A 163 18.46 5.43 12.37
C THR A 163 19.32 4.18 12.52
N THR A 164 20.23 3.90 11.58
CA THR A 164 21.16 2.75 11.64
C THR A 164 22.35 2.98 10.70
N PRO A 165 23.61 2.96 11.20
CA PRO A 165 24.79 3.11 10.36
C PRO A 165 25.02 1.87 9.46
N GLY A 166 25.62 2.05 8.28
CA GLY A 166 26.32 0.97 7.57
C GLY A 166 25.75 0.44 6.24
N LEU A 167 24.75 1.08 5.64
CA LEU A 167 24.25 0.69 4.30
C LEU A 167 24.69 1.70 3.22
N PHE A 168 25.76 1.37 2.49
CA PHE A 168 26.23 2.15 1.34
C PHE A 168 25.37 1.86 0.09
N MET A 169 25.01 2.89 -0.70
CA MET A 169 24.20 2.74 -1.92
C MET A 169 24.94 3.13 -3.19
N VAL A 170 24.66 2.37 -4.26
CA VAL A 170 24.95 2.68 -5.67
C VAL A 170 23.61 3.01 -6.34
N GLY A 171 23.45 4.24 -6.85
CA GLY A 171 22.24 4.70 -7.54
C GLY A 171 22.44 4.91 -9.05
N PRO A 172 21.36 5.01 -9.86
CA PRO A 172 21.45 5.34 -11.28
C PRO A 172 22.01 6.75 -11.54
N ARG A 173 22.36 7.09 -12.79
CA ARG A 173 22.98 8.40 -13.12
C ARG A 173 22.13 9.58 -12.59
N ASN A 174 22.79 10.56 -11.95
CA ASN A 174 22.22 11.75 -11.28
C ASN A 174 21.62 11.54 -9.88
N PHE A 175 21.98 10.46 -9.20
CA PHE A 175 21.62 10.24 -7.79
C PHE A 175 22.56 11.02 -6.86
N GLU A 176 22.04 12.03 -6.18
CA GLU A 176 22.72 12.65 -5.03
C GLU A 176 22.10 12.11 -3.75
N THR A 177 22.91 11.41 -2.95
CA THR A 177 22.55 11.02 -1.58
C THR A 177 22.94 12.16 -0.64
N CYS A 178 21.96 12.73 0.06
CA CYS A 178 22.22 13.63 1.17
C CYS A 178 22.05 12.84 2.47
N ILE A 179 23.11 12.80 3.26
CA ILE A 179 23.12 12.32 4.64
C ILE A 179 23.06 13.57 5.50
N ASP A 180 22.03 13.72 6.33
CA ASP A 180 22.05 14.72 7.40
C ASP A 180 22.79 14.11 8.59
N ASP A 181 24.02 14.57 8.84
CA ASP A 181 24.83 14.27 10.03
C ASP A 181 24.34 15.07 11.26
N ASP A 182 23.04 15.18 11.46
CA ASP A 182 22.49 15.92 12.61
C ASP A 182 22.60 15.05 13.87
N GLY A 183 23.81 15.05 14.45
CA GLY A 183 24.17 14.42 15.71
C GLY A 183 23.51 15.09 16.92
N ASN A 184 22.20 14.94 17.07
CA ASN A 184 21.49 15.23 18.32
C ASN A 184 20.48 14.11 18.63
N THR A 185 20.93 13.18 19.47
CA THR A 185 20.07 12.35 20.34
C THR A 185 19.34 13.18 21.37
#